data_AF-U9TDI5-F1
#
_entry.id   AF-U9TDI5-F1
#
_cell.length_a   1.000
_cell.length_b   1.000
_cell.length_c   1.000
_cell.angle_alpha   90.00
_cell.angle_beta   90.00
_cell.angle_gamma   90.00
#
_symmetry.space_group_name_H-M   'P 1'
#
loop_
_entity.id
_entity.type
_entity.pdbx_description
1 polymer ?
#
loop_
_entity_poly.entity_id
_entity_poly.type
_entity_poly.pdbx_seq_one_letter_code
_entity_poly.pdbx_strand_id
1 'polypeptide(L)'
;SQNPDTRVYILVFDNKISNHYCKTCGNEYEGRRYKWCKQCQIDQIKNNFTNWDDRIIKLDDFIQNMQLIINNYNVFKWIPYNEFIIVKELGNYTLAMWKKDRKVYLKHQHNLQENTDEFLNMLGSSVTSKIVIGISQNPNTKVYLSVFNDKYFNKYYLMI
;
A
#
# COMPACT_ATOMS: atom_id res chain seq x y z
N SER A 1 2.58 -0.32 39.70
CA SER A 1 2.61 -1.30 40.80
C SER A 1 3.39 -2.52 40.34
N GLN A 2 4.28 -3.08 41.13
CA GLN A 2 5.03 -4.29 40.77
C GLN A 2 4.50 -5.47 41.58
N ASN A 3 4.24 -6.60 40.92
CA ASN A 3 3.94 -7.84 41.62
C ASN A 3 5.24 -8.33 42.30
N PRO A 4 5.27 -8.47 43.64
CA PRO A 4 6.48 -8.82 44.37
C PRO A 4 6.96 -10.26 44.10
N ASP A 5 6.07 -11.16 43.70
CA ASP A 5 6.38 -12.57 43.46
C ASP A 5 6.91 -12.81 42.05
N THR A 6 6.33 -12.14 41.06
CA THR A 6 6.69 -12.34 39.65
C THR A 6 7.63 -11.26 39.10
N ARG A 7 7.87 -10.19 39.88
CA ARG A 7 8.57 -8.96 39.47
C ARG A 7 7.95 -8.26 38.26
N VAL A 8 6.75 -8.65 37.83
CA VAL A 8 6.04 -8.04 36.71
C VAL A 8 5.52 -6.67 37.13
N TYR A 9 5.82 -5.65 36.30
CA TYR A 9 5.35 -4.29 36.51
C TYR A 9 3.99 -4.10 35.82
N ILE A 10 2.98 -3.74 36.61
CA ILE A 10 1.67 -3.29 36.13
C ILE A 10 1.70 -1.76 36.11
N LEU A 11 1.75 -1.19 34.91
CA LEU A 11 1.56 0.24 34.68
C LEU A 11 0.06 0.53 34.62
N VAL A 12 -0.44 1.29 35.58
CA VAL A 12 -1.83 1.77 35.59
C VAL A 12 -1.85 3.14 34.95
N PHE A 13 -2.45 3.24 33.76
CA PHE A 13 -2.64 4.50 33.06
C PHE A 13 -4.06 5.01 33.25
N ASP A 14 -4.21 6.31 33.43
CA ASP A 14 -5.52 6.98 33.35
C ASP A 14 -6.13 6.69 31.96
N ASN A 15 -7.44 6.39 31.90
CA ASN A 15 -8.11 5.88 30.70
C ASN A 15 -8.02 6.88 29.52
N LYS A 16 -7.83 8.18 29.84
CA LYS A 16 -7.55 9.25 28.87
C LYS A 16 -6.18 9.12 28.20
N ILE A 17 -5.15 8.72 28.94
CA ILE A 17 -3.78 8.53 28.43
C ILE A 17 -3.74 7.33 27.48
N SER A 18 -4.52 6.28 27.76
CA SER A 18 -4.58 5.05 26.93
C SER A 18 -5.01 5.29 25.47
N ASN A 19 -5.71 6.39 25.18
CA ASN A 19 -6.14 6.73 23.82
C ASN A 19 -5.03 7.36 22.96
N HIS A 20 -3.90 7.75 23.56
CA HIS A 20 -2.77 8.35 22.87
C HIS A 20 -1.71 7.35 22.40
N TYR A 21 -1.70 6.16 23.00
CA TYR A 21 -0.67 5.14 22.73
C TYR A 21 -1.22 3.94 21.99
N CYS A 22 -0.39 3.42 21.09
CA CYS A 22 -0.61 2.20 20.33
C CYS A 22 -0.75 1.01 21.27
N LYS A 23 -1.88 0.31 21.17
CA LYS A 23 -2.11 -0.89 21.99
C LYS A 23 -1.17 -2.04 21.62
N THR A 24 -0.63 -2.03 20.41
CA THR A 24 0.23 -3.11 19.90
C THR A 24 1.68 -2.92 20.32
N CYS A 25 2.24 -1.72 20.24
CA CYS A 25 3.67 -1.47 20.50
C CYS A 25 3.96 -0.46 21.62
N GLY A 26 2.95 0.23 22.16
CA GLY A 26 3.12 1.24 23.21
C GLY A 26 3.57 2.62 22.73
N ASN A 27 3.90 2.82 21.45
CA ASN A 27 4.29 4.13 20.91
C ASN A 27 3.10 5.08 20.74
N GLU A 28 3.32 6.39 20.76
CA GLU A 28 2.27 7.38 20.50
C GLU A 28 1.70 7.26 19.09
N TYR A 29 0.39 7.48 18.95
CA TYR A 29 -0.25 7.61 17.65
C TYR A 29 0.07 8.98 17.03
N GLU A 30 0.62 8.99 15.81
CA GLU A 30 0.81 10.24 15.05
C GLU A 30 -0.54 10.83 14.58
N GLY A 31 -1.56 9.99 14.43
CA GLY A 31 -2.92 10.38 14.05
C GLY A 31 -3.95 10.08 15.14
N ARG A 32 -4.08 10.96 16.14
CA ARG A 32 -4.97 10.77 17.31
C ARG A 32 -6.42 10.42 16.96
N ARG A 33 -6.96 10.96 15.86
CA ARG A 33 -8.37 10.74 15.44
C ARG A 33 -8.63 9.33 14.91
N TYR A 34 -7.61 8.69 14.36
CA TYR A 34 -7.73 7.39 13.70
C TYR A 34 -6.88 6.30 14.37
N LYS A 35 -6.21 6.62 15.49
CA LYS A 35 -5.32 5.72 16.22
C LYS A 35 -4.26 5.12 15.30
N TRP A 36 -3.63 5.98 14.51
CA TRP A 36 -2.61 5.58 13.55
C TRP A 36 -1.24 5.44 14.19
N CYS A 37 -0.64 4.24 14.17
CA CYS A 37 0.71 4.01 14.66
C CYS A 37 1.66 3.74 13.49
N LYS A 38 2.53 4.72 13.21
CA LYS A 38 3.51 4.63 12.12
C LYS A 38 4.43 3.43 12.29
N GLN A 39 5.02 3.24 13.47
CA GLN A 39 5.91 2.11 13.71
C GLN A 39 5.24 0.76 13.47
N CYS A 40 4.04 0.54 14.00
CA CYS A 40 3.29 -0.70 13.73
C CYS A 40 2.96 -0.87 12.25
N GLN A 41 2.65 0.21 11.52
CA GLN A 41 2.47 0.13 10.07
C GLN A 41 3.77 -0.32 9.39
N ILE A 42 4.92 0.25 9.75
CA ILE A 42 6.23 -0.16 9.22
C ILE A 42 6.50 -1.64 9.49
N ASP A 43 6.27 -2.08 10.72
CA ASP A 43 6.52 -3.47 11.13
C ASP A 43 5.57 -4.45 10.42
N GLN A 44 4.30 -4.08 10.25
CA GLN A 44 3.34 -4.87 9.46
C GLN A 44 3.76 -4.97 7.99
N ILE A 45 4.20 -3.86 7.40
CA ILE A 45 4.66 -3.82 6.02
C ILE A 45 5.85 -4.76 5.83
N LYS A 46 6.86 -4.68 6.69
CA LYS A 46 8.04 -5.56 6.64
C LYS A 46 7.71 -7.04 6.76
N ASN A 47 6.68 -7.40 7.55
CA ASN A 47 6.31 -8.79 7.79
C ASN A 47 5.40 -9.40 6.70
N ASN A 48 4.75 -8.59 5.86
CA ASN A 48 3.78 -9.06 4.87
C ASN A 48 4.41 -9.60 3.57
N PHE A 49 5.72 -9.44 3.39
CA PHE A 49 6.40 -9.84 2.16
C PHE A 49 7.50 -10.88 2.47
N THR A 50 7.40 -12.04 1.82
CA THR A 50 8.38 -13.13 1.86
C THR A 50 8.78 -13.43 0.43
N ASN A 51 9.98 -13.03 0.01
CA ASN A 51 10.37 -12.97 -1.40
C ASN A 51 11.50 -13.96 -1.73
N TRP A 52 11.38 -14.70 -2.84
CA TRP A 52 12.39 -15.65 -3.36
C TRP A 52 12.98 -15.26 -4.74
N ASP A 53 12.58 -14.12 -5.34
CA ASP A 53 13.09 -13.61 -6.65
C ASP A 53 13.50 -12.13 -6.53
N ASP A 54 14.68 -11.76 -7.02
CA ASP A 54 15.28 -10.42 -6.97
C ASP A 54 14.40 -9.29 -7.52
N ARG A 55 13.58 -9.57 -8.54
CA ARG A 55 12.64 -8.56 -9.07
C ARG A 55 11.50 -8.28 -8.10
N ILE A 56 11.04 -9.32 -7.41
CA ILE A 56 10.02 -9.19 -6.37
C ILE A 56 10.63 -8.45 -5.17
N ILE A 57 11.90 -8.69 -4.85
CA ILE A 57 12.63 -7.93 -3.82
C ILE A 57 12.66 -6.44 -4.14
N LYS A 58 13.10 -6.04 -5.36
CA LYS A 58 13.11 -4.62 -5.75
C LYS A 58 11.72 -3.98 -5.71
N LEU A 59 10.70 -4.70 -6.16
CA LEU A 59 9.34 -4.20 -6.17
C LEU A 59 8.78 -4.06 -4.74
N ASP A 60 9.10 -5.02 -3.88
CA ASP A 60 8.76 -4.98 -2.47
C ASP A 60 9.42 -3.77 -1.80
N ASP A 61 10.74 -3.60 -1.94
CA ASP A 61 11.46 -2.43 -1.43
C ASP A 61 10.83 -1.11 -1.89
N PHE A 62 10.43 -1.02 -3.16
CA PHE A 62 9.71 0.13 -3.67
C PHE A 62 8.36 0.33 -2.99
N ILE A 63 7.54 -0.72 -2.87
CA ILE A 63 6.26 -0.65 -2.17
C ILE A 63 6.51 -0.15 -0.74
N GLN A 64 7.39 -0.79 0.02
CA GLN A 64 7.69 -0.39 1.40
C GLN A 64 8.11 1.09 1.49
N ASN A 65 9.01 1.54 0.60
CA ASN A 65 9.44 2.94 0.54
C ASN A 65 8.29 3.91 0.25
N MET A 66 7.41 3.59 -0.70
CA MET A 66 6.26 4.45 -1.01
C MET A 66 5.25 4.49 0.13
N GLN A 67 5.08 3.38 0.84
CA GLN A 67 4.22 3.31 2.02
C GLN A 67 4.78 4.09 3.21
N LEU A 68 6.11 4.17 3.33
CA LEU A 68 6.81 5.01 4.33
C LEU A 68 6.65 6.51 4.04
N ILE A 69 6.74 6.91 2.77
CA ILE A 69 6.60 8.31 2.33
C ILE A 69 5.15 8.78 2.49
N ILE A 70 4.17 7.94 2.11
CA ILE A 70 2.75 8.29 2.13
C ILE A 70 2.19 8.01 3.53
N ASN A 71 2.30 9.03 4.39
CA ASN A 71 1.82 9.08 5.79
C ASN A 71 0.27 9.06 5.91
N ASN A 72 -0.43 8.15 5.21
CA ASN A 72 -1.89 8.16 5.10
C ASN A 72 -2.47 6.76 4.77
N TYR A 73 -3.67 6.46 5.27
CA TYR A 73 -4.50 5.27 5.05
C TYR A 73 -4.70 4.81 3.59
N ASN A 74 -4.56 5.71 2.61
CA ASN A 74 -4.58 5.34 1.19
C ASN A 74 -3.18 4.96 0.70
N VAL A 75 -2.64 3.94 1.36
CA VAL A 75 -1.30 3.41 1.19
C VAL A 75 -1.21 2.66 -0.14
N PHE A 76 -0.22 3.02 -0.97
CA PHE A 76 0.15 2.28 -2.19
C PHE A 76 0.47 0.83 -1.84
N LYS A 77 0.01 -0.15 -2.61
CA LYS A 77 0.20 -1.57 -2.23
C LYS A 77 0.21 -2.55 -3.38
N TRP A 78 0.68 -3.76 -3.09
CA TRP A 78 0.40 -4.93 -3.93
C TRP A 78 -1.08 -5.31 -3.83
N ILE A 79 -1.71 -5.57 -4.98
CA ILE A 79 -3.10 -6.01 -5.08
C ILE A 79 -3.12 -7.32 -5.87
N PRO A 80 -3.61 -8.42 -5.28
CA PRO A 80 -3.77 -9.67 -6.01
C PRO A 80 -4.69 -9.50 -7.23
N TYR A 81 -4.29 -10.06 -8.38
CA TYR A 81 -5.03 -9.88 -9.63
C TYR A 81 -6.46 -10.42 -9.59
N ASN A 82 -6.70 -11.47 -8.81
CA ASN A 82 -8.03 -12.06 -8.60
C ASN A 82 -8.98 -11.16 -7.78
N GLU A 83 -8.52 -10.05 -7.21
CA GLU A 83 -9.39 -9.05 -6.58
C GLU A 83 -10.08 -8.14 -7.60
N PHE A 84 -9.73 -8.24 -8.89
CA PHE A 84 -10.32 -7.42 -9.95
C PHE A 84 -11.40 -8.18 -10.71
N ILE A 85 -12.55 -7.53 -10.87
CA ILE A 85 -13.58 -7.92 -11.83
C ILE A 85 -13.39 -7.03 -13.05
N ILE A 86 -12.95 -7.61 -14.16
CA ILE A 86 -12.75 -6.88 -15.42
C ILE A 86 -14.12 -6.47 -15.97
N VAL A 87 -14.26 -5.18 -16.28
CA VAL A 87 -15.50 -4.62 -16.82
C VAL A 87 -15.37 -4.39 -18.32
N LYS A 88 -14.30 -3.72 -18.75
CA LYS A 88 -14.10 -3.35 -20.17
C LYS A 88 -12.65 -3.02 -20.48
N GLU A 89 -12.20 -3.38 -21.68
CA GLU A 89 -10.91 -2.94 -22.24
C GLU A 89 -11.06 -1.59 -22.99
N LEU A 90 -10.08 -0.70 -22.79
CA LEU A 90 -10.06 0.69 -23.25
C LEU A 90 -8.70 1.00 -23.90
N GLY A 91 -8.34 0.23 -24.93
CA GLY A 91 -7.03 0.33 -25.58
C GLY A 91 -5.91 -0.04 -24.62
N ASN A 92 -5.10 0.94 -24.21
CA ASN A 92 -3.96 0.72 -23.30
C ASN A 92 -4.36 0.51 -21.83
N TYR A 93 -5.64 0.65 -21.50
CA TYR A 93 -6.17 0.51 -20.15
C TYR A 93 -7.26 -0.54 -20.08
N THR A 94 -7.44 -1.12 -18.90
CA THR A 94 -8.58 -1.99 -18.57
C THR A 94 -9.35 -1.40 -17.41
N LEU A 95 -10.63 -1.14 -17.62
CA LEU A 95 -11.56 -0.76 -16.56
C LEU A 95 -11.93 -1.99 -15.73
N ALA A 96 -11.74 -1.90 -14.41
CA ALA A 96 -12.08 -2.98 -13.48
C ALA A 96 -12.77 -2.46 -12.22
N MET A 97 -13.48 -3.35 -11.54
CA MET A 97 -13.97 -3.15 -10.19
C MET A 97 -13.07 -3.88 -9.20
N TRP A 98 -12.58 -3.16 -8.20
CA TRP A 98 -11.80 -3.67 -7.08
C TRP A 98 -12.67 -3.68 -5.82
N LYS A 99 -12.63 -4.77 -5.04
CA LYS A 99 -13.48 -4.99 -3.85
C LYS A 99 -14.99 -4.84 -4.07
N LYS A 100 -15.44 -5.00 -5.32
CA LYS A 100 -16.85 -4.91 -5.78
C LYS A 100 -17.49 -3.51 -5.71
N ASP A 101 -16.82 -2.51 -5.15
CA ASP A 101 -17.38 -1.16 -4.98
C ASP A 101 -16.47 -0.04 -5.49
N ARG A 102 -15.21 -0.35 -5.81
CA ARG A 102 -14.22 0.65 -6.22
C ARG A 102 -13.83 0.50 -7.68
N LYS A 103 -14.22 1.49 -8.49
CA LYS A 103 -13.80 1.61 -9.89
C LYS A 103 -12.31 1.96 -9.99
N VAL A 104 -11.57 1.23 -10.83
CA VAL A 104 -10.13 1.42 -11.07
C VAL A 104 -9.78 1.20 -12.54
N TYR A 105 -8.64 1.74 -12.97
CA TYR A 105 -8.08 1.48 -14.30
C TYR A 105 -6.74 0.76 -14.16
N LEU A 106 -6.58 -0.34 -14.89
CA LEU A 106 -5.37 -1.13 -14.94
C LEU A 106 -4.59 -0.76 -16.20
N LYS A 107 -3.31 -0.44 -16.07
CA LYS A 107 -2.42 -0.21 -17.23
C LYS A 107 -1.38 -1.31 -17.29
N HIS A 108 -1.24 -1.95 -18.45
CA HIS A 108 -0.19 -2.93 -18.70
C HIS A 108 1.18 -2.23 -18.73
N GLN A 109 2.14 -2.80 -18.01
CA GLN A 109 3.49 -2.29 -17.91
C GLN A 109 4.45 -3.29 -18.55
N HIS A 110 4.59 -3.18 -19.87
CA HIS A 110 5.49 -4.03 -20.65
C HIS A 110 6.97 -3.77 -20.29
N ASN A 111 7.31 -2.56 -19.83
CA ASN A 111 8.68 -2.13 -19.55
C ASN A 111 9.28 -2.66 -18.23
N LEU A 112 8.45 -3.19 -17.32
CA LEU A 112 8.93 -3.75 -16.05
C LEU A 112 9.83 -4.99 -16.23
N GLN A 113 9.78 -5.58 -17.44
CA GLN A 113 10.54 -6.76 -17.81
C GLN A 113 11.97 -6.43 -18.28
N GLU A 114 12.26 -5.16 -18.62
CA GLU A 114 13.53 -4.74 -19.23
C GLU A 114 14.27 -3.64 -18.44
N ASN A 115 13.55 -2.72 -17.77
CA ASN A 115 14.17 -1.65 -16.96
C ASN A 115 13.34 -1.30 -15.71
N THR A 116 13.55 -2.05 -14.63
CA THR A 116 12.79 -1.90 -13.38
C THR A 116 13.02 -0.54 -12.72
N ASP A 117 14.24 0.00 -12.72
CA ASP A 117 14.58 1.19 -11.92
C ASP A 117 13.97 2.49 -12.49
N GLU A 118 14.00 2.65 -13.82
CA GLU A 118 13.36 3.80 -14.50
C GLU A 118 11.84 3.80 -14.30
N PHE A 119 11.23 2.63 -14.40
CA PHE A 119 9.80 2.46 -14.18
C PHE A 119 9.39 2.82 -12.73
N LEU A 120 10.13 2.33 -11.75
CA LEU A 120 9.86 2.62 -10.34
C LEU A 120 10.02 4.13 -10.04
N ASN A 121 11.03 4.78 -10.62
CA ASN A 121 11.19 6.24 -10.52
C ASN A 121 10.01 7.00 -11.13
N MET A 122 9.54 6.59 -12.32
CA MET A 122 8.36 7.18 -12.96
C MET A 122 7.11 7.02 -12.08
N LEU A 123 6.89 5.83 -11.52
CA LEU A 123 5.79 5.57 -10.60
C LEU A 123 5.89 6.40 -9.33
N GLY A 124 7.10 6.72 -8.86
CA GLY A 124 7.35 7.54 -7.68
C GLY A 124 6.47 8.80 -7.63
N SER A 125 6.46 9.56 -8.72
CA SER A 125 5.66 10.78 -8.88
C SER A 125 4.14 10.53 -8.94
N SER A 126 3.73 9.42 -9.56
CA SER A 126 2.31 9.07 -9.74
C SER A 126 1.68 8.51 -8.46
N VAL A 127 2.49 7.86 -7.63
CA VAL A 127 2.06 7.31 -6.34
C VAL A 127 1.99 8.41 -5.28
N THR A 128 2.97 9.32 -5.23
CA THR A 128 2.92 10.51 -4.35
C THR A 128 1.73 11.42 -4.64
N SER A 129 1.34 11.57 -5.91
CA SER A 129 0.12 12.29 -6.33
C SER A 129 -1.18 11.50 -6.13
N LYS A 130 -1.13 10.28 -5.58
CA LYS A 130 -2.27 9.36 -5.32
C LYS A 130 -3.05 8.95 -6.57
N ILE A 131 -2.44 9.12 -7.74
CA ILE A 131 -2.99 8.70 -9.04
C ILE A 131 -2.94 7.18 -9.14
N VAL A 132 -1.79 6.58 -8.78
CA VAL A 132 -1.59 5.14 -8.70
C VAL A 132 -1.73 4.69 -7.25
N ILE A 133 -2.60 3.70 -7.02
CA ILE A 133 -2.91 3.18 -5.69
C ILE A 133 -2.31 1.80 -5.42
N GLY A 134 -1.74 1.18 -6.45
CA GLY A 134 -1.08 -0.11 -6.29
C GLY A 134 -0.53 -0.68 -7.58
N ILE A 135 0.10 -1.84 -7.43
CA ILE A 135 0.58 -2.69 -8.51
C ILE A 135 -0.04 -4.08 -8.34
N SER A 136 -0.31 -4.74 -9.46
CA SER A 136 -0.73 -6.14 -9.54
C SER A 136 0.13 -6.86 -10.56
N GLN A 137 0.13 -8.18 -10.55
CA GLN A 137 0.69 -8.99 -11.62
C GLN A 137 -0.34 -10.00 -12.12
N ASN A 138 -0.50 -10.07 -13.44
CA ASN A 138 -1.34 -11.10 -14.04
C ASN A 138 -0.68 -12.47 -13.82
N PRO A 139 -1.37 -13.45 -13.18
CA PRO A 139 -0.77 -14.72 -12.82
C PRO A 139 -0.43 -15.59 -14.04
N ASN A 140 -1.12 -15.38 -15.18
CA ASN A 140 -0.94 -16.14 -16.40
C ASN A 140 0.19 -15.56 -17.25
N THR A 141 0.14 -14.27 -17.55
CA THR A 141 1.11 -13.62 -18.45
C THR A 141 2.37 -13.15 -17.73
N LYS A 142 2.35 -13.11 -16.39
CA LYS A 142 3.40 -12.52 -15.53
C LYS A 142 3.64 -11.03 -15.76
N VAL A 143 2.83 -10.38 -16.59
CA VAL A 143 2.88 -8.94 -16.84
C VAL A 143 2.38 -8.18 -15.62
N TYR A 144 3.14 -7.16 -15.21
CA TYR A 144 2.77 -6.26 -14.15
C TYR A 144 1.80 -5.18 -14.63
N LEU A 145 0.96 -4.72 -13.72
CA LEU A 145 -0.15 -3.81 -13.95
C LEU A 145 -0.09 -2.70 -12.92
N SER A 146 -0.16 -1.44 -13.36
CA SER A 146 -0.38 -0.31 -12.46
C SER A 146 -1.87 -0.09 -12.25
N VAL A 147 -2.27 0.13 -11.01
CA VAL A 147 -3.67 0.31 -10.61
C VAL A 147 -3.94 1.79 -10.34
N PHE A 148 -4.72 2.42 -11.22
CA PHE A 148 -5.06 3.83 -11.18
C PHE A 148 -6.41 4.05 -10.51
N ASN A 149 -6.49 5.10 -9.70
CA ASN A 149 -7.72 5.54 -9.06
C ASN A 149 -8.61 6.31 -10.04
N ASP A 150 -9.86 5.87 -10.20
CA ASP A 150 -10.84 6.49 -11.12
C ASP A 150 -11.04 7.99 -10.89
N LYS A 151 -10.99 8.45 -9.63
CA LYS A 151 -11.14 9.88 -9.28
C LYS A 151 -10.11 10.77 -9.96
N TYR A 152 -8.91 10.26 -10.19
CA TYR A 152 -7.81 11.01 -10.80
C TYR A 152 -7.64 10.67 -12.27
N PHE A 153 -7.95 9.44 -12.67
CA PHE A 153 -7.80 9.00 -14.05
C PHE A 153 -8.60 9.88 -15.03
N ASN A 154 -9.88 10.15 -14.71
CA ASN A 154 -10.75 10.95 -15.59
C ASN A 154 -10.28 12.42 -15.69
N LYS A 155 -9.55 12.94 -14.69
CA LYS A 155 -9.04 14.32 -14.67
C LYS A 155 -7.81 14.52 -15.56
N TYR A 156 -6.99 13.48 -15.74
CA TYR A 156 -5.69 13.60 -16.40
C TYR A 156 -5.60 12.84 -17.75
N TYR A 157 -6.45 11.84 -17.99
CA TYR A 157 -6.25 10.90 -19.11
C TYR A 157 -7.45 10.77 -20.08
N LEU A 158 -8.58 11.44 -19.81
CA LEU A 158 -9.75 11.47 -20.73
C LEU A 158 -10.02 12.85 -21.35
N MET A 159 -9.07 13.80 -21.27
CA MET A 159 -9.11 15.06 -22.04
C MET A 159 -8.36 14.95 -23.38
N ILE A 160 -8.46 13.81 -24.06
CA ILE A 160 -7.93 13.60 -25.41
C ILE A 160 -9.04 13.02 -26.28
#